data_AF-A0A9P6RDZ4-F1
#
_entry.id   AF-A0A9P6RDZ4-F1
#
_cell.length_a   1.000
_cell.length_b   1.000
_cell.length_c   1.000
_cell.angle_alpha   90.00
_cell.angle_beta   90.00
_cell.angle_gamma   90.00
#
_symmetry.space_group_name_H-M   'P 1'
#
loop_
_entity.id
_entity.type
_entity.pdbx_description
1 polymer ?
#
loop_
_entity_poly.entity_id
_entity_poly.type
_entity_poly.pdbx_seq_one_letter_code
_entity_poly.pdbx_strand_id
1 'polypeptide(L)'
;MGKGFFSRLLMGVALLSAAVVIRAEEEEVAPLRTHSIYMPYIDQELQNRWFDFAGDTIINTNRHIRLTQDKPSQTGILWSRLPITASNFQIEFEFKVGGKSDGLCGDGFAVWLTKERAEMGPVFGNRDNFEGLGIFFDTYANSRQAHTFPYVTAMLGDGKTKYDSDSDGNSNSIGSCESDFRGQNIPTKGRISYYRESGVLT
;
A
#
# COMPACT_ATOMS: atom_id res chain seq x y z
N MET A 1 18.53 -45.85 -71.07
CA MET A 1 19.30 -45.76 -69.81
C MET A 1 19.86 -44.34 -69.70
N GLY A 2 19.24 -43.49 -68.89
CA GLY A 2 19.59 -42.07 -68.74
C GLY A 2 18.54 -41.37 -67.87
N LYS A 3 18.96 -40.85 -66.71
CA LYS A 3 18.16 -40.49 -65.53
C LYS A 3 17.87 -38.98 -65.44
N GLY A 4 16.80 -38.62 -64.73
CA GLY A 4 16.59 -37.32 -64.04
C GLY A 4 15.97 -36.22 -64.92
N PHE A 5 15.08 -35.34 -64.47
CA PHE A 5 14.84 -34.80 -63.12
C PHE A 5 13.39 -34.28 -63.07
N PHE A 6 12.55 -34.78 -62.16
CA PHE A 6 11.27 -34.15 -61.82
C PHE A 6 11.53 -33.11 -60.72
N SER A 7 11.51 -31.82 -61.06
CA SER A 7 11.57 -30.74 -60.08
C SER A 7 10.18 -30.55 -59.48
N ARG A 8 9.97 -30.97 -58.23
CA ARG A 8 8.78 -30.65 -57.45
C ARG A 8 8.96 -29.25 -56.86
N LEU A 9 8.23 -28.28 -57.39
CA LEU A 9 8.12 -26.94 -56.83
C LEU A 9 7.32 -27.04 -55.52
N LEU A 10 8.01 -26.99 -54.37
CA LEU A 10 7.38 -26.80 -53.06
C LEU A 10 6.91 -25.35 -52.97
N MET A 11 5.59 -25.16 -53.09
CA MET A 11 4.94 -23.88 -52.84
C MET A 11 4.84 -23.70 -51.32
N GLY A 12 5.82 -23.00 -50.73
CA GLY A 12 5.81 -22.67 -49.31
C GLY A 12 4.72 -21.63 -49.01
N VAL A 13 3.74 -22.01 -48.20
CA VAL A 13 2.77 -21.06 -47.63
C VAL A 13 3.48 -20.30 -46.52
N ALA A 14 3.80 -19.03 -46.77
CA ALA A 14 4.24 -18.12 -45.73
C ALA A 14 3.01 -17.73 -44.88
N LEU A 15 2.88 -18.33 -43.70
CA LEU A 15 1.97 -17.84 -42.68
C LEU A 15 2.53 -16.52 -42.15
N LEU A 16 1.95 -15.39 -42.57
CA LEU A 16 2.15 -14.13 -41.86
C LEU A 16 1.42 -14.25 -40.52
N SER A 17 2.18 -14.53 -39.45
CA SER A 17 1.72 -14.29 -38.09
C SER A 17 1.64 -12.78 -37.89
N ALA A 18 0.43 -12.21 -37.99
CA ALA A 18 0.16 -10.89 -37.46
C ALA A 18 0.28 -10.97 -35.94
N ALA A 19 1.46 -10.65 -35.40
CA ALA A 19 1.61 -10.39 -33.98
C ALA A 19 0.76 -9.17 -33.65
N VAL A 20 -0.37 -9.37 -32.97
CA VAL A 20 -1.10 -8.28 -32.34
C VAL A 20 -0.20 -7.77 -31.21
N VAL A 21 0.51 -6.69 -31.50
CA VAL A 21 1.25 -5.96 -30.47
C VAL A 21 0.22 -5.15 -29.70
N ILE A 22 -0.30 -5.72 -28.60
CA ILE A 22 -1.03 -4.94 -27.61
C ILE A 22 0.01 -4.03 -26.95
N ARG A 23 0.11 -2.78 -27.41
CA ARG A 23 0.78 -1.74 -26.63
C ARG A 23 -0.15 -1.43 -25.45
N ALA A 24 0.28 -1.77 -24.25
CA ALA A 24 -0.28 -1.15 -23.06
C ALA A 24 -0.01 0.35 -23.19
N GLU A 25 -1.07 1.17 -23.22
CA GLU A 25 -0.91 2.61 -23.02
C GLU A 25 -0.35 2.80 -21.62
N GLU A 26 0.81 3.43 -21.51
CA GLU A 26 1.32 3.94 -20.24
C GLU A 26 0.33 5.00 -19.77
N GLU A 27 -0.50 4.67 -18.78
CA GLU A 27 -1.38 5.66 -18.15
C GLU A 27 -0.52 6.79 -17.57
N GLU A 28 -0.80 8.03 -17.96
CA GLU A 28 -0.08 9.19 -17.47
C GLU A 28 -0.44 9.45 -16.00
N VAL A 29 0.41 9.00 -15.08
CA VAL A 29 0.24 9.24 -13.63
C VAL A 29 0.71 10.65 -13.29
N ALA A 30 -0.23 11.58 -13.16
CA ALA A 30 0.06 12.95 -12.73
C ALA A 30 0.22 13.03 -11.19
N PRO A 31 1.39 13.47 -10.67
CA PRO A 31 1.60 13.55 -9.23
C PRO A 31 0.72 14.64 -8.59
N LEU A 32 -0.06 14.26 -7.58
CA LEU A 32 -0.90 15.18 -6.82
C LEU A 32 -0.08 15.81 -5.69
N ARG A 33 0.47 17.01 -5.92
CA ARG A 33 1.30 17.74 -4.92
C ARG A 33 0.62 17.87 -3.55
N THR A 34 -0.71 18.01 -3.52
CA THR A 34 -1.50 18.14 -2.28
C THR A 34 -1.63 16.83 -1.48
N HIS A 35 -1.25 15.71 -2.08
CA HIS A 35 -1.30 14.35 -1.51
C HIS A 35 0.07 13.66 -1.59
N SER A 36 1.13 14.42 -1.85
CA SER A 36 2.50 13.92 -1.91
C SER A 36 3.37 14.69 -0.92
N ILE A 37 4.16 13.96 -0.15
CA ILE A 37 5.08 14.50 0.85
C ILE A 37 6.48 13.95 0.59
N TYR A 38 7.45 14.85 0.49
CA TYR A 38 8.85 14.53 0.23
C TYR A 38 9.74 15.47 1.05
N MET A 39 11.02 15.10 1.19
CA MET A 39 11.99 15.94 1.90
C MET A 39 12.21 17.27 1.15
N PRO A 40 12.32 18.42 1.86
CA PRO A 40 12.16 18.59 3.30
C PRO A 40 10.68 18.49 3.75
N TYR A 41 10.40 17.69 4.78
CA TYR A 41 9.03 17.38 5.21
C TYR A 41 8.30 18.53 5.92
N ILE A 42 9.04 19.58 6.29
CA ILE A 42 8.52 20.78 6.97
C ILE A 42 8.73 21.97 6.05
N ASP A 43 7.70 22.79 5.87
CA ASP A 43 7.75 24.00 5.06
C ASP A 43 8.23 25.19 5.89
N GLN A 44 7.40 25.64 6.84
CA GLN A 44 7.63 26.81 7.70
C GLN A 44 7.03 26.54 9.08
N GLU A 45 7.59 27.17 10.12
CA GLU A 45 7.04 27.13 11.49
C GLU A 45 6.80 25.72 12.05
N LEU A 46 7.65 24.75 11.70
CA LEU A 46 7.52 23.34 12.11
C LEU A 46 6.22 22.67 11.62
N GLN A 47 5.61 23.19 10.54
CA GLN A 47 4.42 22.60 9.92
C GLN A 47 4.66 22.19 8.47
N ASN A 48 3.82 21.26 8.00
CA ASN A 48 3.67 20.96 6.58
C ASN A 48 2.37 21.59 6.06
N ARG A 49 2.40 22.14 4.85
CA ARG A 49 1.24 22.81 4.23
C ARG A 49 0.08 21.86 3.97
N TRP A 50 0.38 20.63 3.55
CA TRP A 50 -0.59 19.67 3.02
C TRP A 50 -0.87 18.50 3.95
N PHE A 51 -0.02 18.28 4.95
CA PHE A 51 -0.13 17.15 5.87
C PHE A 51 -0.18 17.60 7.33
N ASP A 52 -1.05 16.95 8.10
CA ASP A 52 -1.06 17.01 9.55
C ASP A 52 -0.36 15.77 10.11
N PHE A 53 0.40 15.96 11.19
CA PHE A 53 1.01 14.87 11.95
C PHE A 53 0.79 15.11 13.44
N ALA A 54 0.56 14.04 14.20
CA ALA A 54 0.27 14.12 15.63
C ALA A 54 0.66 12.82 16.38
N GLY A 55 0.38 12.80 17.68
CA GLY A 55 0.76 11.71 18.58
C GLY A 55 2.27 11.65 18.77
N ASP A 56 2.82 10.44 18.71
CA ASP A 56 4.26 10.18 18.85
C ASP A 56 5.06 10.38 17.55
N THR A 57 4.44 10.96 16.51
CA THR A 57 5.09 11.16 15.21
C THR A 57 6.23 12.16 15.32
N ILE A 58 7.43 11.75 14.88
CA ILE A 58 8.63 12.59 14.83
C ILE A 58 8.98 12.89 13.37
N ILE A 59 9.08 14.18 13.05
CA ILE A 59 9.52 14.64 11.74
C ILE A 59 11.02 14.92 11.77
N ASN A 60 11.81 14.08 11.11
CA ASN A 60 13.18 14.43 10.77
C ASN A 60 13.18 15.10 9.40
N THR A 61 13.16 16.43 9.39
CA THR A 61 12.92 17.29 8.23
C THR A 61 13.60 16.82 6.95
N ASN A 62 14.86 16.37 7.02
CA ASN A 62 15.67 16.02 5.87
C ASN A 62 16.00 14.52 5.78
N ARG A 63 15.26 13.64 6.48
CA ARG A 63 15.55 12.20 6.47
C ARG A 63 14.31 11.33 6.33
N HIS A 64 13.39 11.38 7.30
CA HIS A 64 12.18 10.56 7.30
C HIS A 64 11.14 11.12 8.25
N ILE A 65 9.89 10.68 8.05
CA ILE A 65 8.81 10.80 9.03
C ILE A 65 8.77 9.48 9.80
N ARG A 66 8.82 9.54 11.12
CA ARG A 66 8.73 8.36 12.00
C ARG A 66 7.40 8.41 12.74
N LEU A 67 6.49 7.50 12.41
CA LEU A 67 5.19 7.40 13.10
C LEU A 67 5.35 6.97 14.56
N THR A 68 6.16 5.94 14.82
CA THR A 68 6.39 5.41 16.16
C THR A 68 7.86 5.09 16.40
N GLN A 69 8.29 5.13 17.66
CA GLN A 69 9.60 4.64 18.08
C GLN A 69 9.49 3.18 18.54
N ASP A 70 10.64 2.52 18.65
CA ASP A 70 10.76 1.20 19.29
C ASP A 70 10.61 1.34 20.82
N LYS A 71 9.38 1.67 21.24
CA LYS A 71 8.93 1.88 22.62
C LYS A 71 7.49 1.37 22.75
N PRO A 72 7.09 0.86 23.93
CA PRO A 72 5.71 0.46 24.18
C PRO A 72 4.72 1.63 24.06
N SER A 73 3.47 1.31 23.69
CA SER A 73 2.33 2.23 23.74
C SER A 73 2.54 3.54 22.95
N GLN A 74 3.06 3.41 21.73
CA GLN A 74 3.26 4.54 20.83
C GLN A 74 2.15 4.59 19.78
N THR A 75 1.66 5.79 19.49
CA THR A 75 0.65 6.02 18.46
C THR A 75 0.95 7.33 17.75
N GLY A 76 1.26 7.26 16.46
CA GLY A 76 1.51 8.41 15.61
C GLY A 76 0.67 8.37 14.35
N ILE A 77 0.32 9.54 13.83
CA ILE A 77 -0.48 9.70 12.61
C ILE A 77 0.15 10.69 11.63
N LEU A 78 -0.12 10.47 10.35
CA LEU A 78 0.19 11.38 9.24
C LEU A 78 -1.01 11.38 8.29
N TRP A 79 -1.61 12.54 8.04
CA TRP A 79 -2.83 12.67 7.24
C TRP A 79 -2.72 13.81 6.23
N SER A 80 -3.23 13.60 5.02
CA SER A 80 -3.47 14.72 4.10
C SER A 80 -4.56 15.62 4.65
N ARG A 81 -4.43 16.93 4.44
CA ARG A 81 -5.43 17.93 4.84
C ARG A 81 -6.63 17.97 3.90
N LEU A 82 -6.41 17.59 2.65
CA LEU A 82 -7.43 17.61 1.61
C LEU A 82 -7.90 16.18 1.29
N PRO A 83 -9.18 16.03 0.91
CA PRO A 83 -9.69 14.76 0.39
C PRO A 83 -9.19 14.51 -1.04
N ILE A 84 -9.01 13.24 -1.38
CA ILE A 84 -8.73 12.82 -2.76
C ILE A 84 -10.02 12.97 -3.58
N THR A 85 -9.96 13.75 -4.65
CA THR A 85 -11.10 13.95 -5.58
C THR A 85 -10.91 13.20 -6.91
N ALA A 86 -9.76 12.56 -7.10
CA ALA A 86 -9.48 11.79 -8.29
C ALA A 86 -10.33 10.51 -8.32
N SER A 87 -10.91 10.19 -9.49
CA SER A 87 -11.69 8.95 -9.65
C SER A 87 -10.79 7.72 -9.68
N ASN A 88 -9.65 7.83 -10.36
CA ASN A 88 -8.60 6.82 -10.40
C ASN A 88 -7.38 7.41 -9.70
N PHE A 89 -6.73 6.62 -8.85
CA PHE A 89 -5.56 7.09 -8.14
C PHE A 89 -4.56 5.97 -7.91
N GLN A 90 -3.31 6.37 -7.77
CA GLN A 90 -2.21 5.52 -7.35
C GLN A 90 -1.49 6.22 -6.20
N ILE A 91 -1.27 5.49 -5.11
CA ILE A 91 -0.52 5.95 -3.95
C ILE A 91 0.73 5.08 -3.86
N GLU A 92 1.89 5.70 -3.97
CA GLU A 92 3.18 5.05 -3.76
C GLU A 92 3.83 5.63 -2.51
N PHE A 93 4.39 4.74 -1.69
CA PHE A 93 5.09 5.14 -0.48
C PHE A 93 6.26 4.22 -0.20
N GLU A 94 7.32 4.80 0.35
CA GLU A 94 8.49 4.07 0.83
C GLU A 94 8.46 4.05 2.35
N PHE A 95 8.68 2.89 2.94
CA PHE A 95 8.60 2.68 4.38
C PHE A 95 9.66 1.70 4.88
N LYS A 96 9.85 1.71 6.20
CA LYS A 96 10.70 0.76 6.90
C LYS A 96 10.09 0.43 8.25
N VAL A 97 9.90 -0.87 8.50
CA VAL A 97 9.51 -1.39 9.82
C VAL A 97 10.69 -2.12 10.42
N GLY A 98 11.08 -1.76 11.64
CA GLY A 98 12.20 -2.38 12.33
C GLY A 98 12.19 -2.06 13.82
N GLY A 99 13.01 -2.78 14.57
CA GLY A 99 13.17 -2.62 16.02
C GLY A 99 14.40 -3.38 16.49
N LYS A 100 14.75 -3.25 17.76
CA LYS A 100 15.92 -3.92 18.36
C LYS A 100 15.67 -5.39 18.67
N SER A 101 14.41 -5.79 18.83
CA SER A 101 14.04 -7.16 19.17
C SER A 101 13.89 -8.01 17.91
N ASP A 102 14.54 -9.18 17.94
CA ASP A 102 14.36 -10.24 16.94
C ASP A 102 13.08 -11.07 17.18
N GLY A 103 12.35 -10.80 18.28
CA GLY A 103 11.13 -11.51 18.69
C GLY A 103 9.84 -10.71 18.50
N LEU A 104 8.86 -10.93 19.39
CA LEU A 104 7.54 -10.28 19.39
C LEU A 104 7.65 -8.75 19.35
N CYS A 105 7.22 -8.16 18.24
CA CYS A 105 7.16 -6.72 18.03
C CYS A 105 5.87 -6.42 17.29
N GLY A 106 5.08 -5.49 17.82
CA GLY A 106 3.78 -5.13 17.28
C GLY A 106 3.45 -3.66 17.53
N ASP A 107 2.38 -3.16 16.93
CA ASP A 107 1.42 -3.94 16.13
C ASP A 107 1.73 -3.84 14.63
N GLY A 108 1.94 -2.63 14.12
CA GLY A 108 2.28 -2.38 12.72
C GLY A 108 1.95 -0.95 12.31
N PHE A 109 1.52 -0.75 11.07
CA PHE A 109 0.95 0.53 10.61
C PHE A 109 -0.20 0.30 9.63
N ALA A 110 -0.93 1.35 9.30
CA ALA A 110 -2.00 1.27 8.31
C ALA A 110 -1.97 2.46 7.34
N VAL A 111 -2.46 2.22 6.13
CA VAL A 111 -2.79 3.26 5.14
C VAL A 111 -4.30 3.43 5.11
N TRP A 112 -4.76 4.67 5.17
CA TRP A 112 -6.17 5.01 5.33
C TRP A 112 -6.70 5.83 4.15
N LEU A 113 -7.89 5.46 3.69
CA LEU A 113 -8.68 6.16 2.69
C LEU A 113 -10.10 6.27 3.22
N THR A 114 -10.31 7.23 4.13
CA THR A 114 -11.51 7.34 4.95
C THR A 114 -12.19 8.70 4.80
N LYS A 115 -13.44 8.75 5.24
CA LYS A 115 -14.26 9.96 5.25
C LYS A 115 -13.80 10.94 6.33
N GLU A 116 -13.64 10.47 7.56
CA GLU A 116 -12.98 11.21 8.65
C GLU A 116 -11.46 11.13 8.50
N ARG A 117 -10.74 12.10 9.07
CA ARG A 117 -9.27 12.13 9.07
C ARG A 117 -8.77 12.61 10.43
N ALA A 118 -7.55 12.20 10.78
CA ALA A 118 -6.82 12.69 11.95
C ALA A 118 -7.54 12.52 13.30
N GLU A 119 -8.46 11.55 13.39
CA GLU A 119 -9.07 11.13 14.65
C GLU A 119 -8.29 9.93 15.20
N MET A 120 -7.43 10.18 16.19
CA MET A 120 -6.61 9.12 16.77
C MET A 120 -7.46 8.07 17.49
N GLY A 121 -7.02 6.82 17.44
CA GLY A 121 -7.68 5.72 18.13
C GLY A 121 -6.88 4.43 18.12
N PRO A 122 -7.51 3.32 18.56
CA PRO A 122 -6.82 2.06 18.82
C PRO A 122 -6.47 1.27 17.56
N VAL A 123 -7.06 1.59 16.40
CA VAL A 123 -6.89 0.80 15.19
C VAL A 123 -5.70 1.34 14.40
N PHE A 124 -4.50 0.83 14.66
CA PHE A 124 -3.25 1.28 14.01
C PHE A 124 -3.10 2.82 13.98
N GLY A 125 -3.53 3.47 15.06
CA GLY A 125 -3.50 4.93 15.25
C GLY A 125 -4.71 5.71 14.74
N ASN A 126 -5.68 5.08 14.09
CA ASN A 126 -6.95 5.69 13.69
C ASN A 126 -8.09 5.26 14.63
N ARG A 127 -9.19 6.03 14.60
CA ARG A 127 -10.43 5.68 15.28
C ARG A 127 -10.97 4.32 14.88
N ASP A 128 -11.61 3.65 15.82
CA ASP A 128 -12.47 2.51 15.53
C ASP A 128 -13.78 3.00 14.84
N ASN A 129 -14.56 2.07 14.28
CA ASN A 129 -15.80 2.38 13.57
C ASN A 129 -15.58 3.43 12.46
N PHE A 130 -14.53 3.24 11.65
CA PHE A 130 -14.20 4.15 10.55
C PHE A 130 -15.12 3.89 9.33
N GLU A 131 -15.36 4.93 8.53
CA GLU A 131 -16.06 4.84 7.25
C GLU A 131 -15.05 5.02 6.10
N GLY A 132 -14.82 3.97 5.32
CA GLY A 132 -13.84 3.94 4.23
C GLY A 132 -12.91 2.74 4.28
N LEU A 133 -11.74 2.84 3.67
CA LEU A 133 -10.79 1.73 3.52
C LEU A 133 -9.61 1.86 4.49
N GLY A 134 -9.31 0.78 5.19
CA GLY A 134 -8.07 0.58 5.94
C GLY A 134 -7.26 -0.57 5.34
N ILE A 135 -5.96 -0.34 5.09
CA ILE A 135 -5.01 -1.37 4.68
C ILE A 135 -3.97 -1.49 5.79
N PHE A 136 -3.97 -2.62 6.48
CA PHE A 136 -3.17 -2.89 7.66
C PHE A 136 -1.93 -3.67 7.30
N PHE A 137 -0.77 -3.18 7.73
CA PHE A 137 0.52 -3.83 7.63
C PHE A 137 0.87 -4.34 9.03
N ASP A 138 0.35 -5.52 9.34
CA ASP A 138 0.42 -6.12 10.66
C ASP A 138 1.70 -6.94 10.83
N THR A 139 2.36 -6.78 11.96
CA THR A 139 3.60 -7.48 12.31
C THR A 139 3.44 -8.45 13.47
N TYR A 140 2.27 -8.49 14.10
CA TYR A 140 2.05 -9.24 15.33
C TYR A 140 0.81 -10.12 15.24
N ALA A 141 0.97 -11.41 15.52
CA ALA A 141 -0.17 -12.34 15.57
C ALA A 141 -0.90 -12.22 16.92
N ASN A 142 -2.05 -11.57 16.95
CA ASN A 142 -2.93 -11.53 18.13
C ASN A 142 -3.65 -12.87 18.37
N SER A 143 -3.85 -13.67 17.31
CA SER A 143 -4.48 -14.99 17.37
C SER A 143 -3.64 -16.09 16.73
N ARG A 144 -4.01 -17.36 16.96
CA ARG A 144 -3.40 -18.49 16.25
C ARG A 144 -3.93 -18.54 14.82
N GLN A 145 -3.05 -18.24 13.88
CA GLN A 145 -3.37 -18.12 12.46
C GLN A 145 -2.72 -19.23 11.63
N ALA A 146 -3.28 -19.51 10.44
CA ALA A 146 -2.70 -20.45 9.49
C ALA A 146 -1.61 -19.80 8.62
N HIS A 147 -1.65 -18.49 8.47
CA HIS A 147 -0.68 -17.70 7.73
C HIS A 147 0.46 -17.20 8.64
N THR A 148 1.51 -16.67 8.01
CA THR A 148 2.68 -16.11 8.67
C THR A 148 2.63 -14.58 8.69
N PHE A 149 3.30 -14.01 9.69
CA PHE A 149 3.47 -12.56 9.83
C PHE A 149 4.89 -12.15 9.40
N PRO A 150 5.08 -10.95 8.83
CA PRO A 150 4.08 -9.89 8.68
C PRO A 150 3.00 -10.15 7.62
N TYR A 151 1.81 -9.60 7.87
CA TYR A 151 0.60 -9.85 7.10
C TYR A 151 -0.05 -8.53 6.67
N VAL A 152 -0.45 -8.45 5.40
CA VAL A 152 -1.17 -7.30 4.88
C VAL A 152 -2.63 -7.69 4.70
N THR A 153 -3.55 -6.90 5.25
CA THR A 153 -5.00 -7.14 5.14
C THR A 153 -5.74 -5.83 4.91
N ALA A 154 -6.82 -5.88 4.14
CA ALA A 154 -7.66 -4.72 3.85
C ALA A 154 -9.06 -4.91 4.43
N MET A 155 -9.65 -3.84 4.96
CA MET A 155 -11.03 -3.81 5.45
C MET A 155 -11.76 -2.57 4.92
N LEU A 156 -13.01 -2.76 4.49
CA LEU A 156 -13.92 -1.65 4.20
C LEU A 156 -14.83 -1.42 5.41
N GLY A 157 -14.62 -0.30 6.10
CA GLY A 157 -15.42 0.15 7.24
C GLY A 157 -16.69 0.88 6.80
N ASP A 158 -17.79 0.58 7.48
CA ASP A 158 -19.14 1.15 7.26
C ASP A 158 -19.51 2.24 8.28
N GLY A 159 -18.55 2.69 9.10
CA GLY A 159 -18.77 3.63 10.19
C GLY A 159 -19.41 3.03 11.45
N LYS A 160 -19.65 1.71 11.50
CA LYS A 160 -20.37 1.03 12.59
C LYS A 160 -19.67 -0.25 13.06
N THR A 161 -19.07 -0.99 12.15
CA THR A 161 -18.38 -2.24 12.43
C THR A 161 -17.06 -1.95 13.12
N LYS A 162 -16.79 -2.65 14.22
CA LYS A 162 -15.53 -2.52 14.95
C LYS A 162 -14.42 -3.32 14.27
N TYR A 163 -13.19 -2.84 14.37
CA TYR A 163 -12.03 -3.65 14.03
C TYR A 163 -11.82 -4.72 15.10
N ASP A 164 -11.67 -5.98 14.67
CA ASP A 164 -11.44 -7.12 15.55
C ASP A 164 -9.93 -7.33 15.75
N SER A 165 -9.34 -6.61 16.70
CA SER A 165 -7.92 -6.74 17.03
C SER A 165 -7.56 -8.09 17.62
N ASP A 166 -8.52 -8.80 18.23
CA ASP A 166 -8.26 -10.10 18.85
C ASP A 166 -8.04 -11.20 17.81
N SER A 167 -8.56 -11.01 16.60
CA SER A 167 -8.38 -11.90 15.45
C SER A 167 -7.74 -11.23 14.23
N ASP A 168 -7.00 -10.14 14.45
CA ASP A 168 -6.21 -9.45 13.43
C ASP A 168 -7.07 -8.94 12.23
N GLY A 169 -8.35 -8.63 12.49
CA GLY A 169 -9.31 -8.13 11.50
C GLY A 169 -9.80 -9.16 10.47
N ASN A 170 -9.52 -10.45 10.69
CA ASN A 170 -9.79 -11.51 9.71
C ASN A 170 -11.23 -11.60 9.24
N SER A 171 -12.19 -11.44 10.15
CA SER A 171 -13.63 -11.59 9.87
C SER A 171 -14.17 -10.58 8.85
N ASN A 172 -13.53 -9.41 8.75
CA ASN A 172 -13.95 -8.30 7.89
C ASN A 172 -12.94 -8.01 6.76
N SER A 173 -12.01 -8.94 6.51
CA SER A 173 -11.02 -8.79 5.44
C SER A 173 -11.69 -8.88 4.06
N ILE A 174 -11.34 -7.94 3.18
CA ILE A 174 -11.74 -7.93 1.76
C ILE A 174 -10.59 -8.38 0.85
N GLY A 175 -9.43 -8.71 1.41
CA GLY A 175 -8.24 -9.13 0.69
C GLY A 175 -7.02 -9.10 1.59
N SER A 176 -6.11 -10.04 1.40
CA SER A 176 -4.92 -10.16 2.23
C SER A 176 -3.77 -10.91 1.54
N CYS A 177 -2.55 -10.70 2.02
CA CYS A 177 -1.37 -11.45 1.61
C CYS A 177 -0.30 -11.50 2.70
N GLU A 178 0.52 -12.55 2.68
CA GLU A 178 1.75 -12.62 3.48
C GLU A 178 2.83 -11.79 2.81
N SER A 179 3.56 -10.99 3.59
CA SER A 179 4.64 -10.16 3.05
C SER A 179 5.71 -9.89 4.10
N ASP A 180 6.93 -10.35 3.86
CA ASP A 180 8.07 -10.08 4.75
C ASP A 180 8.64 -8.68 4.52
N PHE A 181 8.03 -7.67 5.17
CA PHE A 181 8.45 -6.28 5.07
C PHE A 181 9.24 -5.76 6.29
N ARG A 182 9.38 -6.54 7.36
CA ARG A 182 10.05 -6.11 8.60
C ARG A 182 11.54 -6.43 8.57
N GLY A 183 12.36 -5.53 9.11
CA GLY A 183 13.81 -5.77 9.25
C GLY A 183 14.59 -5.74 7.93
N GLN A 184 13.96 -5.30 6.83
CA GLN A 184 14.58 -5.28 5.52
C GLN A 184 15.74 -4.27 5.47
N ASN A 185 16.82 -4.67 4.81
CA ASN A 185 18.04 -3.86 4.65
C ASN A 185 17.89 -2.75 3.61
N ILE A 186 16.95 -2.93 2.68
CA ILE A 186 16.58 -1.94 1.67
C ILE A 186 15.24 -1.31 2.05
N PRO A 187 14.96 -0.08 1.58
CA PRO A 187 13.64 0.51 1.76
C PRO A 187 12.56 -0.33 1.07
N THR A 188 11.48 -0.62 1.79
CA THR A 188 10.32 -1.33 1.26
C THR A 188 9.38 -0.32 0.61
N LYS A 189 8.74 -0.70 -0.49
CA LYS A 189 7.79 0.15 -1.21
C LYS A 189 6.41 -0.49 -1.22
N GLY A 190 5.40 0.32 -0.95
CA GLY A 190 4.00 -0.02 -1.15
C GLY A 190 3.43 0.77 -2.32
N ARG A 191 2.51 0.14 -3.06
CA ARG A 191 1.72 0.79 -4.09
C ARG A 191 0.27 0.34 -3.93
N ILE A 192 -0.64 1.31 -3.93
CA ILE A 192 -2.09 1.09 -3.90
C ILE A 192 -2.67 1.78 -5.13
N SER A 193 -3.31 1.01 -6.00
CA SER A 193 -3.96 1.54 -7.20
C SER A 193 -5.46 1.26 -7.15
N TYR A 194 -6.26 2.27 -7.45
CA TYR A 194 -7.71 2.15 -7.55
C TYR A 194 -8.20 2.64 -8.92
N TYR A 195 -9.00 1.79 -9.56
CA TYR A 195 -9.60 2.01 -10.87
C TYR A 195 -11.13 2.00 -10.71
N ARG A 196 -11.75 3.17 -10.82
CA ARG A 196 -13.19 3.37 -10.61
C ARG A 196 -14.03 2.60 -11.61
N GLU A 197 -13.60 2.52 -12.86
CA GLU A 197 -14.38 1.90 -13.93
C GLU A 197 -14.54 0.40 -13.71
N SER A 198 -13.48 -0.26 -13.22
CA SER A 198 -13.50 -1.69 -12.90
C SER A 198 -13.85 -1.98 -11.45
N GLY A 199 -13.79 -0.98 -10.56
CA GLY A 199 -13.93 -1.13 -9.12
C GLY A 199 -12.77 -1.90 -8.48
N VAL A 200 -11.64 -2.02 -9.18
CA VAL A 200 -10.49 -2.83 -8.74
C VAL A 200 -9.55 -1.99 -7.88
N LEU A 201 -9.17 -2.56 -6.74
CA LEU A 201 -8.10 -2.10 -5.84
C LEU A 201 -6.96 -3.13 -5.88
N THR A 202 -5.73 -2.70 -6.12
CA THR A 202 -4.52 -3.55 -6.10
C THR A 202 -3.40 -2.96 -5.29
#